data_AF-A0A135YMC5-F1
#
_entry.id   AF-A0A135YMC5-F1
#
_cell.length_a   1.000
_cell.length_b   1.000
_cell.length_c   1.000
_cell.angle_alpha   90.00
_cell.angle_beta   90.00
_cell.angle_gamma   90.00
#
_symmetry.space_group_name_H-M   'P 1'
#
loop_
_entity.id
_entity.type
_entity.pdbx_description
1 polymer ?
#
loop_
_entity_poly.entity_id
_entity_poly.type
_entity_poly.pdbx_seq_one_letter_code
_entity_poly.pdbx_strand_id
1 'polypeptide(L)'
;MYELTKIINYEVTRDLVLESQKTNQSYTVFDDSDILGDDKFNFLKTGNRYSCRISILGDLSDSVSGTKFKVIGQEKVGGVKFRKVFNSVGDLFYLPAYDTKESNSIIYLNVKRYDLLSVNEIIYNKDFRK
;
A
#
# COMPACT_ATOMS: atom_id res chain seq x y z
N MET A 1 -3.85 -6.26 9.56
CA MET A 1 -4.28 -7.50 8.91
C MET A 1 -5.48 -7.19 8.05
N TYR A 2 -5.56 -7.78 6.88
CA TYR A 2 -6.59 -7.52 5.88
C TYR A 2 -7.22 -8.84 5.44
N GLU A 3 -8.53 -8.85 5.24
CA GLU A 3 -9.23 -9.95 4.57
C GLU A 3 -9.31 -9.67 3.07
N LEU A 4 -8.95 -10.65 2.25
CA LEU A 4 -9.09 -10.54 0.80
C LEU A 4 -10.50 -10.90 0.40
N THR A 5 -11.30 -9.92 0.01
CA THR A 5 -12.73 -10.12 -0.29
C THR A 5 -12.98 -10.35 -1.77
N LYS A 6 -12.11 -9.84 -2.66
CA LYS A 6 -12.25 -10.01 -4.11
C LYS A 6 -10.90 -9.94 -4.83
N ILE A 7 -10.78 -10.71 -5.91
CA ILE A 7 -9.68 -10.63 -6.88
C ILE A 7 -10.27 -10.29 -8.24
N ILE A 8 -9.72 -9.29 -8.92
CA ILE A 8 -10.08 -8.89 -10.27
C ILE A 8 -8.83 -9.07 -11.13
N ASN A 9 -8.79 -10.12 -11.95
CA ASN A 9 -7.63 -10.43 -12.77
C ASN A 9 -7.66 -9.67 -14.09
N TYR A 10 -6.47 -9.25 -14.52
CA TYR A 10 -6.15 -8.81 -15.87
C TYR A 10 -5.12 -9.79 -16.47
N GLU A 11 -4.52 -9.48 -17.63
CA GLU A 11 -3.59 -10.40 -18.29
C GLU A 11 -2.38 -10.77 -17.41
N VAL A 12 -1.68 -9.76 -16.85
CA VAL A 12 -0.45 -9.94 -16.06
C VAL A 12 -0.46 -9.12 -14.75
N THR A 13 -1.61 -8.57 -14.40
CA THR A 13 -1.82 -7.76 -13.19
C THR A 13 -3.18 -8.10 -12.59
N ARG A 14 -3.45 -7.68 -11.36
CA ARG A 14 -4.75 -7.84 -10.71
C ARG A 14 -5.01 -6.73 -9.71
N ASP A 15 -6.28 -6.47 -9.47
CA ASP A 15 -6.74 -5.67 -8.35
C ASP A 15 -7.24 -6.60 -7.22
N LEU A 16 -6.77 -6.35 -6.02
CA LEU A 16 -7.12 -7.07 -4.80
C LEU A 16 -7.98 -6.15 -3.93
N VAL A 17 -9.20 -6.55 -3.60
CA VAL A 17 -10.03 -5.81 -2.64
C VAL A 17 -9.73 -6.34 -1.24
N LEU A 18 -9.06 -5.52 -0.45
CA LEU A 18 -8.59 -5.84 0.90
C LEU A 18 -9.40 -5.05 1.94
N GLU A 19 -10.05 -5.75 2.86
CA GLU A 19 -10.79 -5.14 3.98
C GLU A 19 -9.94 -5.15 5.25
N SER A 20 -9.69 -3.97 5.82
CA SER A 20 -8.98 -3.82 7.09
C SER A 20 -9.79 -4.43 8.22
N GLN A 21 -9.22 -5.43 8.90
CA GLN A 21 -9.87 -6.08 10.05
C GLN A 21 -9.89 -5.20 11.30
N LYS A 22 -9.27 -4.02 11.25
CA LYS A 22 -9.24 -3.04 12.36
C LYS A 22 -10.33 -1.98 12.20
N THR A 23 -10.55 -1.51 10.97
CA THR A 23 -11.38 -0.34 10.68
C THR A 23 -12.56 -0.65 9.77
N ASN A 24 -12.65 -1.88 9.24
CA ASN A 24 -13.61 -2.33 8.23
C ASN A 24 -13.56 -1.52 6.92
N GLN A 25 -12.50 -0.74 6.70
CA GLN A 25 -12.30 -0.04 5.43
C GLN A 25 -11.83 -1.00 4.34
N SER A 26 -12.46 -0.91 3.17
CA SER A 26 -12.05 -1.64 1.98
C SER A 26 -11.13 -0.80 1.09
N TYR A 27 -10.09 -1.44 0.55
CA TYR A 27 -9.11 -0.83 -0.34
C TYR A 27 -8.96 -1.69 -1.60
N THR A 28 -9.07 -1.08 -2.77
CA THR A 28 -8.62 -1.70 -4.03
C THR A 28 -7.11 -1.50 -4.13
N VAL A 29 -6.36 -2.60 -4.13
CA VAL A 29 -4.91 -2.61 -4.10
C VAL A 29 -4.38 -3.32 -5.34
N PHE A 30 -3.59 -2.60 -6.12
CA PHE A 30 -3.01 -3.05 -7.36
C PHE A 30 -1.81 -3.97 -7.11
N ASP A 31 -1.83 -5.12 -7.77
CA ASP A 31 -0.79 -6.13 -7.76
C ASP A 31 -0.30 -6.42 -9.19
N ASP A 32 0.97 -6.15 -9.41
CA ASP A 32 1.71 -6.33 -10.65
C ASP A 32 2.85 -7.35 -10.51
N SER A 33 2.79 -8.21 -9.48
CA SER A 33 3.85 -9.17 -9.19
C SER A 33 4.09 -10.19 -10.29
N ASP A 34 3.11 -10.44 -11.16
CA ASP A 34 3.23 -11.36 -12.30
C ASP A 34 3.75 -10.72 -13.60
N ILE A 35 4.07 -9.42 -13.61
CA ILE A 35 4.56 -8.74 -14.83
C ILE A 35 5.82 -9.39 -15.42
N LEU A 36 6.67 -9.98 -14.57
CA LEU A 36 7.91 -10.66 -14.98
C LEU A 36 7.75 -12.19 -15.04
N GLY A 37 6.52 -12.72 -14.92
CA GLY A 37 6.23 -14.15 -14.95
C GLY A 37 6.64 -14.93 -13.68
N ASP A 38 6.91 -14.22 -12.59
CA ASP A 38 7.28 -14.78 -11.29
C ASP A 38 6.36 -14.20 -10.20
N ASP A 39 5.06 -14.48 -10.33
CA ASP A 39 4.00 -14.05 -9.41
C ASP A 39 4.32 -14.46 -7.97
N LYS A 40 4.77 -13.49 -7.18
CA LYS A 40 5.10 -13.67 -5.76
C LYS A 40 3.88 -13.89 -4.87
N PHE A 41 2.68 -13.61 -5.35
CA PHE A 41 1.46 -13.61 -4.56
C PHE A 41 0.38 -14.57 -5.11
N ASN A 42 0.76 -15.53 -5.96
CA ASN A 42 -0.15 -16.55 -6.52
C ASN A 42 -0.88 -17.42 -5.46
N PHE A 43 -0.43 -17.41 -4.22
CA PHE A 43 -1.03 -18.14 -3.11
C PHE A 43 -2.23 -17.43 -2.47
N LEU A 44 -2.53 -16.19 -2.88
CA LEU A 44 -3.65 -15.41 -2.36
C LEU A 44 -5.00 -16.06 -2.72
N LYS A 45 -5.91 -16.14 -1.74
CA LYS A 45 -7.26 -16.68 -1.91
C LYS A 45 -8.28 -15.79 -1.20
N THR A 46 -9.43 -15.59 -1.84
CA THR A 46 -10.55 -14.84 -1.24
C THR A 46 -11.05 -15.51 0.04
N GLY A 47 -11.46 -14.72 1.03
CA GLY A 47 -11.88 -15.17 2.36
C GLY A 47 -10.73 -15.41 3.34
N ASN A 48 -9.48 -15.40 2.87
CA ASN A 48 -8.32 -15.51 3.75
C ASN A 48 -7.83 -14.15 4.24
N ARG A 49 -7.10 -14.18 5.34
CA ARG A 49 -6.52 -13.01 6.00
C ARG A 49 -5.02 -12.97 5.86
N TYR A 50 -4.50 -11.79 5.61
CA TYR A 50 -3.09 -11.57 5.32
C TYR A 50 -2.54 -10.34 6.04
N SER A 51 -1.25 -10.38 6.38
CA SER A 51 -0.52 -9.19 6.82
C SER A 51 -0.01 -8.45 5.60
N CYS A 52 -0.74 -7.45 5.13
CA CYS A 52 -0.37 -6.69 3.94
C CYS A 52 0.37 -5.40 4.31
N ARG A 53 1.45 -5.09 3.58
CA ARG A 53 1.97 -3.72 3.49
C ARG A 53 1.49 -3.12 2.18
N ILE A 54 0.77 -1.99 2.28
CA ILE A 54 0.14 -1.31 1.15
C ILE A 54 0.82 0.04 0.98
N SER A 55 1.35 0.30 -0.22
CA SER A 55 1.90 1.61 -0.57
C SER A 55 0.87 2.53 -1.20
N ILE A 56 1.10 3.83 -1.06
CA ILE A 56 0.31 4.87 -1.72
C ILE A 56 1.09 5.39 -2.91
N LEU A 57 0.49 5.29 -4.09
CA LEU A 57 0.86 6.10 -5.26
C LEU A 57 -0.03 7.34 -5.28
N GLY A 58 0.59 8.51 -5.21
CA GLY A 58 -0.11 9.78 -5.20
C GLY A 58 0.85 10.95 -5.10
N ASP A 59 0.31 12.15 -5.25
CA ASP A 59 1.10 13.39 -5.21
C ASP A 59 0.80 14.16 -3.92
N LEU A 60 1.78 14.94 -3.46
CA LEU A 60 1.54 15.92 -2.41
C LEU A 60 0.49 16.92 -2.89
N SER A 61 -0.49 17.16 -2.03
CA SER A 61 -1.57 18.11 -2.28
C SER A 61 -1.49 19.28 -1.30
N ASP A 62 -2.16 20.36 -1.65
CA ASP A 62 -2.60 21.33 -0.64
C ASP A 62 -3.57 20.69 0.37
N SER A 63 -3.73 21.34 1.52
CA SER A 63 -4.50 20.82 2.65
C SER A 63 -6.02 20.82 2.44
N VAL A 64 -6.51 21.40 1.35
CA VAL A 64 -7.94 21.63 1.11
C VAL A 64 -8.55 20.49 0.28
N SER A 65 -7.79 19.93 -0.65
CA SER A 65 -8.27 18.90 -1.59
C SER A 65 -7.74 17.49 -1.32
N GLY A 66 -6.62 17.37 -0.61
CA GLY A 66 -5.95 16.08 -0.41
C GLY A 66 -6.50 15.24 0.74
N THR A 67 -6.31 13.92 0.64
CA THR A 67 -6.55 13.00 1.76
C THR A 67 -5.49 13.21 2.85
N LYS A 68 -5.93 13.40 4.09
CA LYS A 68 -5.05 13.66 5.25
C LYS A 68 -4.40 12.37 5.75
N PHE A 69 -3.09 12.42 5.94
CA PHE A 69 -2.30 11.36 6.58
C PHE A 69 -1.37 11.92 7.65
N LYS A 70 -1.16 11.15 8.72
CA LYS A 70 -0.16 11.43 9.77
C LYS A 70 1.07 10.57 9.55
N VAL A 71 2.24 11.19 9.41
CA VAL A 71 3.53 10.50 9.36
C VAL A 71 3.89 10.02 10.76
N ILE A 72 4.22 8.74 10.90
CA ILE A 72 4.55 8.12 12.21
C ILE A 72 5.97 7.58 12.29
N GLY A 73 6.70 7.56 11.18
CA GLY A 73 8.08 7.09 11.15
C GLY A 73 8.49 6.61 9.77
N GLN A 74 9.54 5.80 9.73
CA GLN A 74 10.10 5.23 8.52
C GLN A 74 10.39 3.75 8.71
N GLU A 75 10.27 2.97 7.64
CA GLU A 75 10.57 1.54 7.62
C GLU A 75 11.15 1.18 6.25
N LYS A 76 12.13 0.27 6.25
CA LYS A 76 12.64 -0.32 5.01
C LYS A 76 11.80 -1.54 4.69
N VAL A 77 11.24 -1.58 3.48
CA VAL A 77 10.49 -2.72 2.95
C VAL A 77 11.25 -3.20 1.71
N GLY A 78 11.83 -4.40 1.78
CA GLY A 78 12.76 -4.88 0.77
C GLY A 78 13.97 -3.97 0.65
N GLY A 79 14.24 -3.47 -0.57
CA GLY A 79 15.35 -2.54 -0.84
C GLY A 79 15.04 -1.08 -0.57
N VAL A 80 13.76 -0.72 -0.36
CA VAL A 80 13.28 0.66 -0.47
C VAL A 80 12.85 1.21 0.90
N LYS A 81 13.16 2.48 1.15
CA LYS A 81 12.78 3.18 2.39
C LYS A 81 11.45 3.89 2.20
N PHE A 82 10.50 3.61 3.07
CA PHE A 82 9.16 4.20 3.07
C PHE A 82 8.93 5.03 4.33
N ARG A 83 8.12 6.07 4.21
CA ARG A 83 7.44 6.69 5.34
C ARG A 83 6.23 5.85 5.71
N LYS A 84 6.07 5.61 7.00
CA LYS A 84 4.86 5.03 7.57
C LYS A 84 3.87 6.15 7.82
N VAL A 85 2.65 5.99 7.33
CA VAL A 85 1.60 6.98 7.50
C VAL A 85 0.29 6.34 7.94
N PHE A 86 -0.43 6.98 8.85
CA PHE A 86 -1.81 6.61 9.19
C PHE A 86 -2.78 7.51 8.43
N ASN A 87 -3.86 6.94 7.90
CA ASN A 87 -5.03 7.72 7.50
C ASN A 87 -5.82 8.19 8.74
N SER A 88 -6.90 8.94 8.53
CA SER A 88 -7.75 9.48 9.61
C SER A 88 -8.40 8.43 10.51
N VAL A 89 -8.59 7.20 10.03
CA VAL A 89 -9.19 6.08 10.78
C VAL A 89 -8.16 5.12 11.39
N GLY A 90 -6.86 5.38 11.18
CA GLY A 90 -5.78 4.64 11.82
C GLY A 90 -5.33 3.37 11.10
N ASP A 91 -5.58 3.27 9.79
CA ASP A 91 -4.97 2.26 8.91
C ASP A 91 -3.60 2.72 8.41
N LEU A 92 -2.66 1.78 8.38
CA LEU A 92 -1.26 2.01 8.08
C LEU A 92 -0.98 1.85 6.58
N PHE A 93 -0.28 2.84 6.02
CA PHE A 93 0.21 2.82 4.65
C PHE A 93 1.68 3.20 4.57
N TYR A 94 2.26 2.94 3.41
CA TYR A 94 3.66 3.20 3.09
C TYR A 94 3.74 4.21 1.94
N LEU A 95 4.37 5.36 2.18
CA LEU A 95 4.63 6.35 1.14
C LEU A 95 6.11 6.32 0.81
N PRO A 96 6.53 6.18 -0.46
CA PRO A 96 7.95 6.24 -0.80
C PRO A 96 8.57 7.55 -0.28
N ALA A 97 9.74 7.45 0.34
CA ALA A 97 10.37 8.59 1.00
C ALA A 97 11.11 9.46 -0.04
N TYR A 98 10.38 10.35 -0.73
CA TYR A 98 10.97 11.28 -1.71
C TYR A 98 11.62 12.54 -1.10
N ASP A 99 11.41 12.80 0.21
CA ASP A 99 11.92 14.03 0.87
C ASP A 99 12.12 13.81 2.39
N THR A 100 12.52 14.84 3.13
CA THR A 100 13.01 14.80 4.52
C THR A 100 11.97 15.08 5.63
N LYS A 101 10.66 15.18 5.32
CA LYS A 101 9.63 15.49 6.34
C LYS A 101 9.74 14.59 7.59
N GLU A 102 9.75 15.24 8.75
CA GLU A 102 9.91 14.63 10.07
C GLU A 102 8.71 13.77 10.49
N SER A 103 8.95 12.86 11.42
CA SER A 103 7.92 12.09 12.12
C SER A 103 6.91 13.01 12.82
N ASN A 104 5.66 12.57 12.97
CA ASN A 104 4.52 13.33 13.50
C ASN A 104 3.99 14.49 12.64
N SER A 105 4.56 14.72 11.47
CA SER A 105 4.00 15.69 10.51
C SER A 105 2.68 15.20 9.89
N ILE A 106 1.84 16.16 9.50
CA ILE A 106 0.64 15.91 8.67
C ILE A 106 1.00 16.16 7.22
N ILE A 107 0.55 15.27 6.34
CA ILE A 107 0.63 15.44 4.89
C ILE A 107 -0.75 15.26 4.27
N TYR A 108 -0.95 15.88 3.12
CA TYR A 108 -2.15 15.74 2.31
C TYR A 108 -1.73 15.17 0.97
N LEU A 109 -2.45 14.15 0.51
CA LEU A 109 -2.13 13.43 -0.72
C LEU A 109 -3.36 13.33 -1.63
N ASN A 110 -3.14 13.60 -2.92
CA ASN A 110 -4.06 13.17 -3.97
C ASN A 110 -3.73 11.72 -4.30
N VAL A 111 -4.44 10.79 -3.64
CA VAL A 111 -4.22 9.35 -3.80
C VAL A 111 -4.71 8.92 -5.18
N LYS A 112 -3.80 8.40 -5.99
CA LYS A 112 -4.10 7.86 -7.32
C LYS A 112 -4.38 6.35 -7.27
N ARG A 113 -3.58 5.63 -6.48
CA ARG A 113 -3.67 4.16 -6.39
C ARG A 113 -3.03 3.66 -5.10
N TYR A 114 -3.47 2.49 -4.66
CA TYR A 114 -2.79 1.70 -3.63
C TYR A 114 -2.09 0.53 -4.28
N ASP A 115 -0.83 0.29 -3.93
CA ASP A 115 0.01 -0.74 -4.54
C ASP A 115 0.45 -1.76 -3.48
N LEU A 116 0.31 -3.04 -3.77
CA LEU A 116 0.73 -4.11 -2.87
C LEU A 116 2.26 -4.17 -2.80
N LEU A 117 2.83 -4.06 -1.59
CA LEU A 117 4.28 -4.18 -1.37
C LEU A 117 4.67 -5.56 -0.86
N SER A 118 3.92 -6.09 0.10
CA SER A 118 4.22 -7.37 0.72
C SER A 118 2.97 -8.04 1.26
N VAL A 119 2.98 -9.37 1.28
CA VAL A 119 1.97 -10.21 1.89
C VAL A 119 2.69 -11.15 2.85
N ASN A 120 2.33 -11.07 4.13
CA ASN A 120 3.06 -11.74 5.22
C ASN A 120 4.55 -11.34 5.16
N GLU A 121 5.45 -12.32 5.08
CA GLU A 121 6.90 -12.10 4.97
C GLU A 121 7.40 -12.03 3.51
N ILE A 122 6.52 -12.21 2.52
CA ILE A 122 6.89 -12.20 1.09
C ILE A 122 6.80 -10.76 0.57
N ILE A 123 7.92 -10.25 0.07
CA ILE A 123 8.04 -8.87 -0.43
C ILE A 123 8.14 -8.90 -1.96
N TYR A 124 7.33 -8.09 -2.62
CA TYR A 124 7.49 -7.77 -4.03
C TYR A 124 8.23 -6.44 -4.15
N ASN A 125 9.53 -6.52 -4.43
CA ASN A 125 10.39 -5.34 -4.50
C ASN A 125 10.19 -4.63 -5.84
N LYS A 126 9.26 -3.68 -5.88
CA LYS A 126 9.17 -2.75 -7.01
C LYS A 126 10.41 -1.86 -6.98
N ASP A 127 11.21 -1.86 -8.03
CA ASP A 127 12.26 -0.84 -8.20
C ASP A 127 11.54 0.49 -8.47
N PHE A 128 11.26 1.26 -7.41
CA PHE A 128 10.65 2.60 -7.50
C PHE A 128 11.61 3.66 -8.08
N ARG A 129 12.71 3.24 -8.73
CA ARG A 129 13.68 4.14 -9.37
C ARG A 129 13.19 4.47 -10.78
N LYS A 130 12.55 5.63 -10.92
CA LYS A 130 12.67 6.47 -12.11
C LYS A 130 12.98 7.88 -11.67
#